data_AF-A0A8X6QW47-F1
#
_entry.id   AF-A0A8X6QW47-F1
#
_cell.length_a   1.000
_cell.length_b   1.000
_cell.length_c   1.000
_cell.angle_alpha   90.00
_cell.angle_beta   90.00
_cell.angle_gamma   90.00
#
_symmetry.space_group_name_H-M   'P 1'
#
loop_
_entity.id
_entity.type
_entity.pdbx_description
1 polymer ?
#
loop_
_entity_poly.entity_id
_entity_poly.type
_entity_poly.pdbx_seq_one_letter_code
_entity_poly.pdbx_strand_id
1 'polypeptide(L)' 'DAERNAIPGQFYRWPNAQVPYVIDNSLRGYSGLMNQAFQAYARSTCVRFVPRTNQRDYVYIFPGQG' A
#
# COMPACT_ATOMS: atom_id res chain seq x y z
N ASP A 1 -18.74 -9.97 -14.49
CA ASP A 1 -17.28 -10.22 -14.37
C ASP A 1 -16.37 -9.03 -14.68
N ALA A 2 -16.77 -8.03 -15.47
CA ALA A 2 -15.95 -6.84 -15.69
C ALA A 2 -15.93 -5.84 -14.51
N GLU A 3 -16.92 -5.91 -13.61
CA GLU A 3 -17.10 -4.97 -12.47
C GLU A 3 -16.14 -5.21 -11.29
N ARG A 4 -15.39 -6.33 -11.26
CA ARG A 4 -14.43 -6.65 -10.19
C ARG A 4 -12.97 -6.37 -10.56
N ASN A 5 -12.76 -5.62 -11.64
CA ASN A 5 -11.43 -5.25 -12.12
C ASN A 5 -11.04 -3.84 -11.61
N ALA A 6 -10.12 -3.17 -12.30
CA ALA A 6 -9.69 -1.82 -11.92
C ALA A 6 -10.88 -0.84 -11.89
N ILE A 7 -10.95 -0.03 -10.83
CA ILE A 7 -11.90 1.07 -10.74
C ILE A 7 -11.53 2.14 -11.77
N PRO A 8 -12.40 2.46 -12.75
CA PRO A 8 -12.12 3.52 -13.70
C PRO A 8 -12.09 4.90 -13.02
N GLY A 9 -11.14 5.76 -13.42
CA GLY A 9 -11.04 7.13 -12.93
C GLY A 9 -9.69 7.46 -12.28
N GLN A 10 -9.23 8.70 -12.45
CA GLN A 10 -7.96 9.18 -11.87
C GLN A 10 -8.10 9.50 -10.38
N PHE A 11 -9.30 9.87 -9.94
CA PHE A 11 -9.58 10.28 -8.57
C PHE A 11 -9.34 9.17 -7.54
N TYR A 12 -9.46 7.90 -7.94
CA TYR A 12 -9.23 6.74 -7.07
C TYR A 12 -7.76 6.30 -7.00
N ARG A 13 -6.85 7.03 -7.67
CA ARG A 13 -5.45 6.65 -7.76
C ARG A 13 -4.62 7.36 -6.71
N TRP A 14 -3.59 6.66 -6.25
CA TRP A 14 -2.53 7.25 -5.45
C TRP A 14 -1.73 8.27 -6.27
N PRO A 15 -1.63 9.54 -5.82
CA PRO A 15 -0.83 10.54 -6.50
C PRO A 15 0.63 10.11 -6.64
N ASN A 16 1.23 10.36 -7.80
CA ASN A 16 2.63 10.01 -8.10
C ASN A 16 2.97 8.52 -7.92
N ALA A 17 1.96 7.63 -7.96
CA ALA A 17 2.09 6.21 -7.65
C ALA A 17 2.71 5.94 -6.26
N GLN A 18 2.57 6.88 -5.31
CA GLN A 18 3.08 6.74 -3.95
C GLN A 18 1.95 6.37 -3.01
N VAL A 19 2.10 5.23 -2.32
CA VAL A 19 1.16 4.73 -1.33
C VAL A 19 1.75 4.99 0.06
N PRO A 20 1.30 6.02 0.79
CA PRO A 20 1.71 6.25 2.16
C PRO A 20 1.16 5.14 3.04
N TYR A 21 1.99 4.57 3.92
CA TYR A 21 1.57 3.50 4.82
C TYR A 21 1.97 3.76 6.27
N VAL A 22 1.20 3.14 7.17
CA VAL A 22 1.52 2.97 8.59
C VAL A 22 1.28 1.50 8.93
N ILE A 23 2.19 0.91 9.70
CA ILE A 23 2.10 -0.49 10.15
C ILE A 23 1.75 -0.49 11.64
N ASP A 24 0.70 -1.24 11.99
CA ASP A 24 0.35 -1.49 13.38
C ASP A 24 1.49 -2.19 14.11
N ASN A 25 1.75 -1.80 15.36
CA ASN A 25 2.85 -2.31 16.14
C ASN A 25 2.78 -3.84 16.37
N SER A 26 1.57 -4.43 16.38
CA SER A 26 1.37 -5.87 16.47
C SER A 26 2.03 -6.66 15.34
N LEU A 27 2.28 -6.01 14.18
CA LEU A 27 2.90 -6.63 13.03
C LEU A 27 4.41 -6.37 12.92
N ARG A 28 5.06 -5.80 13.94
CA ARG A 28 6.50 -5.48 13.92
C ARG A 28 7.39 -6.68 13.53
N GLY A 29 7.01 -7.88 13.96
CA GLY A 29 7.70 -9.13 13.62
C GLY A 29 7.66 -9.51 12.13
N TYR A 30 6.73 -8.94 11.36
CA TYR A 30 6.55 -9.20 9.92
C TYR A 30 7.17 -8.13 9.02
N SER A 31 7.91 -7.17 9.59
CA SER A 31 8.54 -6.08 8.84
C SER A 31 9.40 -6.55 7.66
N GLY A 32 10.12 -7.67 7.81
CA GLY A 32 10.88 -8.28 6.71
C GLY A 32 10.01 -8.74 5.55
N LEU A 33 8.89 -9.40 5.82
CA LEU A 33 7.94 -9.85 4.81
C LEU A 33 7.28 -8.66 4.08
N MET A 34 6.90 -7.63 4.83
CA MET A 34 6.33 -6.41 4.24
C MET A 34 7.33 -5.70 3.33
N ASN A 35 8.58 -5.58 3.76
CA ASN A 35 9.64 -5.00 2.94
C ASN A 35 9.87 -5.79 1.65
N GLN A 36 9.83 -7.12 1.69
CA GLN A 36 9.92 -7.95 0.48
C GLN A 36 8.74 -7.69 -0.47
N ALA A 37 7.51 -7.60 0.06
CA ALA A 37 6.34 -7.28 -0.73
C ALA A 37 6.45 -5.89 -1.39
N PHE A 38 6.86 -4.86 -0.64
CA PHE A 38 7.07 -3.51 -1.18
C PHE A 38 8.15 -3.48 -2.26
N GLN A 39 9.23 -4.24 -2.09
CA GLN A 39 10.27 -4.38 -3.11
C GLN A 39 9.76 -5.10 -4.36
N ALA A 40 8.89 -6.10 -4.23
CA ALA A 40 8.31 -6.79 -5.37
C ALA A 40 7.52 -5.80 -6.26
N TYR A 41 6.69 -4.95 -5.66
CA TYR A 41 6.02 -3.85 -6.38
C TYR A 41 7.01 -2.87 -7.00
N ALA A 42 8.07 -2.50 -6.28
CA ALA A 42 9.04 -1.55 -6.77
C ALA A 42 9.83 -2.05 -7.99
N ARG A 43 10.04 -3.37 -8.09
CA ARG A 43 10.73 -4.03 -9.20
C ARG A 43 9.89 -4.16 -10.46
N SER A 44 8.59 -4.41 -10.32
CA SER A 44 7.70 -4.73 -11.45
C SER A 44 6.81 -3.57 -11.89
N THR A 45 6.67 -2.54 -11.07
CA THR A 45 5.77 -1.41 -11.33
C THR A 45 6.41 -0.08 -10.95
N CYS A 46 5.72 1.04 -11.22
CA CYS A 46 6.08 2.35 -10.71
C CYS A 46 5.55 2.64 -9.29
N VAL A 47 4.76 1.74 -8.69
CA VAL A 47 4.17 1.94 -7.36
C VAL A 47 5.23 1.91 -6.27
N ARG A 48 5.21 2.88 -5.36
CA ARG A 48 6.15 3.01 -4.25
C ARG A 48 5.41 3.11 -2.92
N PHE A 49 5.68 2.18 -2.01
CA PHE A 49 5.21 2.24 -0.64
C PHE A 49 6.15 3.12 0.17
N VAL A 50 5.62 4.19 0.77
CA VAL A 50 6.42 5.18 1.50
C VAL A 50 5.91 5.30 2.94
N PRO A 51 6.80 5.43 3.95
CA PRO A 51 6.36 5.72 5.31
C PRO A 51 5.55 7.03 5.32
N ARG A 52 4.36 6.97 5.91
CA ARG A 52 3.51 8.16 6.03
C ARG A 52 4.17 9.20 6.93
N THR A 53 4.06 10.46 6.54
CA THR A 53 4.45 11.62 7.34
C THR A 53 3.22 12.41 7.77
N ASN A 54 2.53 13.03 6.82
CA ASN A 54 1.38 13.91 7.04
C ASN A 54 0.27 13.76 5.99
N GLN A 55 0.38 12.77 5.10
CA GLN A 55 -0.60 12.55 4.04
C GLN A 55 -1.98 12.26 4.67
N ARG A 56 -3.02 12.89 4.11
CA ARG A 56 -4.41 12.70 4.57
C ARG A 56 -4.88 11.27 4.32
N ASP A 57 -4.69 10.80 3.09
CA ASP A 57 -5.08 9.48 2.63
C ASP A 57 -3.86 8.55 2.73
N TYR A 58 -4.02 7.39 3.36
CA TYR A 58 -2.94 6.41 3.59
C TYR A 58 -3.52 5.02 3.87
N VAL A 59 -2.67 4.00 3.77
CA VAL A 59 -3.02 2.62 4.14
C VAL A 59 -2.56 2.36 5.58
N TYR A 60 -3.48 1.92 6.43
CA TYR A 60 -3.16 1.37 7.75
C TYR A 60 -3.13 -0.16 7.66
N ILE A 61 -1.98 -0.77 7.92
CA ILE A 61 -1.80 -2.22 7.83
C ILE A 61 -1.86 -2.79 9.24
N PHE A 62 -2.85 -3.62 9.51
CA PHE A 62 -3.12 -4.19 10.84
C PHE A 62 -3.62 -5.64 10.71
N PRO A 63 -3.57 -6.43 11.79
CA PRO A 63 -4.16 -7.76 11.79
C PRO A 63 -5.69 -7.66 11.66
N GLY A 64 -6.21 -8.04 10.49
CA GLY A 64 -7.65 -8.18 10.25
C GLY A 64 -8.07 -9.65 10.21
N GLN A 65 -9.38 -9.90 10.06
CA GLN A 65 -9.93 -11.25 9.91
C GLN A 65 -10.03 -11.70 8.44
N GLY A 66 -9.56 -10.88 7.49
CA GLY A 66 -9.92 -10.99 6.07
C GLY A 66 -11.26 -10.32 5.83
#